data_AF-A0AAX2DHJ1-F1
#
_entry.id   AF-A0AAX2DHJ1-F1
#
_cell.length_a   1.000
_cell.length_b   1.000
_cell.length_c   1.000
_cell.angle_alpha   90.00
_cell.angle_beta   90.00
_cell.angle_gamma   90.00
#
_symmetry.space_group_name_H-M   'P 1'
#
loop_
_entity.id
_entity.type
_entity.pdbx_description
1 polymer ?
#
loop_
_entity_poly.entity_id
_entity_poly.type
_entity_poly.pdbx_seq_one_letter_code
_entity_poly.pdbx_strand_id
1 'polypeptide(L)'
;MEDESEDVMDSIWDRAVELVIEIHDSPGNPEHFDSLVHWLNESPVHLKAFNELGQIWISAGIALAREIGQPLSELEQDQRPLLMH
;
A
#
# COMPACT_ATOMS: atom_id res chain seq x y z
N MET A 1 -21.91 -20.62 0.49
CA MET A 1 -21.10 -20.15 -0.65
C MET A 1 -20.83 -18.64 -0.59
N GLU A 2 -21.43 -17.89 0.34
CA GLU A 2 -20.98 -16.52 0.67
C GLU A 2 -19.81 -16.53 1.67
N ASP A 3 -19.87 -17.37 2.72
CA ASP A 3 -18.82 -17.45 3.75
C ASP A 3 -17.41 -17.76 3.20
N GLU A 4 -17.28 -18.71 2.27
CA GLU A 4 -15.99 -19.07 1.66
C GLU A 4 -15.36 -17.93 0.85
N SER A 5 -16.18 -16.99 0.35
CA SER A 5 -15.69 -15.84 -0.41
C SER A 5 -15.21 -14.70 0.50
N GLU A 6 -15.85 -14.55 1.66
CA GLU A 6 -15.47 -13.59 2.70
C GLU A 6 -14.14 -14.01 3.34
N ASP A 7 -14.02 -15.29 3.71
CA ASP A 7 -12.79 -15.86 4.27
C ASP A 7 -11.59 -15.72 3.32
N VAL A 8 -11.80 -15.90 2.01
CA VAL A 8 -10.75 -15.71 0.99
C VAL A 8 -10.37 -14.25 0.87
N MET A 9 -11.34 -13.33 0.89
CA MET A 9 -11.05 -11.89 0.88
C MET A 9 -10.26 -11.46 2.11
N ASP A 10 -10.64 -11.94 3.30
CA ASP A 10 -9.93 -11.64 4.55
C ASP A 10 -8.47 -12.12 4.48
N SER A 11 -8.24 -13.34 3.96
CA SER A 11 -6.87 -13.85 3.79
C SER A 11 -6.02 -13.02 2.80
N ILE A 12 -6.63 -12.45 1.76
CA ILE A 12 -5.95 -11.56 0.80
C ILE A 12 -5.57 -10.24 1.47
N TRP A 13 -6.46 -9.68 2.30
CA TRP A 13 -6.20 -8.47 3.07
C TRP A 13 -5.11 -8.68 4.11
N ASP A 14 -5.14 -9.79 4.84
CA ASP A 14 -4.11 -10.15 5.81
C ASP A 14 -2.73 -10.21 5.14
N ARG A 15 -2.64 -10.88 3.98
CA ARG A 15 -1.37 -10.98 3.25
C ARG A 15 -0.92 -9.63 2.69
N ALA A 16 -1.84 -8.78 2.22
CA ALA A 16 -1.50 -7.44 1.76
C ALA A 16 -0.88 -6.59 2.88
N VAL A 17 -1.45 -6.66 4.10
CA VAL A 17 -0.93 -5.96 5.29
C VAL A 17 0.45 -6.48 5.68
N GLU A 18 0.63 -7.81 5.71
CA GLU A 18 1.92 -8.42 6.03
C GLU A 18 3.03 -7.95 5.07
N LEU A 19 2.76 -7.96 3.76
CA LEU A 19 3.72 -7.49 2.74
C LEU A 19 4.07 -6.01 2.90
N VAL A 20 3.10 -5.16 3.25
CA VAL A 20 3.37 -3.74 3.54
C VAL A 20 4.29 -3.60 4.76
N ILE A 21 4.05 -4.36 5.82
CA ILE A 21 4.87 -4.32 7.04
C ILE A 21 6.30 -4.81 6.74
N GLU A 22 6.47 -5.93 6.02
CA GLU A 22 7.79 -6.45 5.63
C GLU A 22 8.63 -5.41 4.87
N ILE A 23 8.02 -4.74 3.88
CA ILE A 23 8.69 -3.70 3.08
C ILE A 23 8.98 -2.45 3.91
N HIS A 24 8.04 -2.05 4.77
CA HIS A 24 8.20 -0.87 5.62
C HIS A 24 9.34 -1.07 6.64
N ASP A 25 9.42 -2.25 7.26
CA ASP A 25 10.42 -2.55 8.28
C ASP A 25 11.81 -2.77 7.69
N SER A 26 11.91 -3.18 6.42
CA SER A 26 13.19 -3.35 5.72
C SER A 26 13.14 -2.90 4.25
N PRO A 27 13.12 -1.59 3.98
CA PRO A 27 12.92 -1.02 2.64
C PRO A 27 14.09 -1.25 1.67
N GLY A 28 15.19 -1.87 2.14
CA GLY A 28 16.35 -2.22 1.33
C GLY A 28 16.49 -3.72 1.06
N ASN A 29 15.59 -4.56 1.57
CA ASN A 29 15.67 -6.00 1.35
C ASN A 29 15.02 -6.39 0.01
N PRO A 30 15.79 -6.83 -0.99
CA PRO A 30 15.24 -7.22 -2.29
C PRO A 30 14.26 -8.40 -2.19
N GLU A 31 14.41 -9.29 -1.21
CA GLU A 31 13.55 -10.47 -1.07
C GLU A 31 12.09 -10.10 -0.73
N HIS A 32 11.87 -9.00 0.01
CA HIS A 32 10.52 -8.52 0.31
C HIS A 32 9.85 -7.91 -0.92
N PHE A 33 10.61 -7.20 -1.76
CA PHE A 33 10.10 -6.71 -3.04
C PHE A 33 9.79 -7.86 -4.01
N ASP A 34 10.66 -8.86 -4.11
CA ASP A 34 10.42 -10.04 -4.94
C ASP A 34 9.17 -10.81 -4.46
N SER A 35 8.99 -10.94 -3.15
CA SER A 35 7.80 -11.56 -2.55
C SER A 35 6.51 -10.80 -2.87
N LEU A 36 6.53 -9.46 -2.79
CA LEU A 36 5.42 -8.62 -3.20
C LEU A 36 5.11 -8.78 -4.69
N VAL A 37 6.12 -8.66 -5.55
CA VAL A 37 5.95 -8.75 -7.00
C VAL A 37 5.42 -10.14 -7.39
N HIS A 38 5.91 -11.20 -6.76
CA HIS A 38 5.41 -12.55 -6.99
C HIS A 38 3.93 -12.64 -6.67
N TRP A 39 3.53 -12.26 -5.45
CA TRP A 39 2.15 -12.31 -4.99
C TRP A 39 1.20 -11.46 -5.84
N LEU A 40 1.60 -10.24 -6.23
CA LEU A 40 0.80 -9.36 -7.08
C LEU A 40 0.53 -9.97 -8.48
N ASN A 41 1.45 -10.79 -8.99
CA ASN A 41 1.32 -11.42 -10.31
C ASN A 41 0.46 -12.70 -10.30
N GLU A 42 0.16 -13.27 -9.14
CA GLU A 42 -0.65 -14.49 -9.04
C GLU A 42 -2.12 -14.24 -9.40
N SER A 43 -2.66 -13.06 -9.07
CA SER A 43 -4.07 -12.78 -9.29
C SER A 43 -4.40 -11.28 -9.35
N PRO A 44 -5.31 -10.85 -10.25
CA PRO A 44 -5.79 -9.47 -10.28
C PRO A 44 -6.42 -8.98 -8.96
N VAL A 45 -6.97 -9.88 -8.14
CA VAL A 45 -7.55 -9.50 -6.85
C VAL A 45 -6.49 -9.09 -5.82
N HIS A 46 -5.27 -9.63 -5.92
CA HIS A 46 -4.15 -9.24 -5.04
C HIS A 46 -3.72 -7.80 -5.33
N LEU A 47 -3.57 -7.46 -6.61
CA LEU A 47 -3.26 -6.08 -7.03
C LEU A 47 -4.35 -5.10 -6.59
N LYS A 48 -5.62 -5.49 -6.71
CA LYS A 48 -6.74 -4.67 -6.25
C LYS A 48 -6.65 -4.41 -4.74
N ALA A 49 -6.52 -5.46 -3.94
CA ALA A 49 -6.42 -5.33 -2.48
C ALA A 49 -5.21 -4.49 -2.04
N PHE A 50 -4.05 -4.72 -2.64
CA PHE A 50 -2.84 -3.95 -2.32
C PHE A 50 -2.98 -2.45 -2.66
N ASN A 51 -3.59 -2.13 -3.80
CA ASN A 51 -3.85 -0.74 -4.18
C ASN A 51 -4.84 -0.05 -3.23
N GLU A 52 -5.91 -0.75 -2.84
CA GLU A 52 -6.88 -0.25 -1.87
C GLU A 52 -6.23 -0.01 -0.50
N LEU A 53 -5.39 -0.94 -0.04
CA LEU A 53 -4.60 -0.79 1.18
C LEU A 53 -3.67 0.44 1.11
N GLY A 54 -2.95 0.60 0.00
CA GLY A 54 -2.08 1.77 -0.22
C GLY A 54 -2.84 3.10 -0.17
N GLN A 55 -4.04 3.15 -0.75
CA GLN A 55 -4.91 4.33 -0.70
C GLN A 55 -5.38 4.64 0.73
N ILE A 56 -5.72 3.61 1.51
CA ILE A 56 -6.09 3.75 2.93
C ILE A 56 -4.90 4.31 3.72
N TRP A 57 -3.71 3.73 3.54
CA TRP A 57 -2.49 4.15 4.23
C TRP A 57 -2.16 5.63 3.98
N ILE A 58 -2.17 6.05 2.71
CA ILE A 58 -1.93 7.45 2.32
C ILE A 58 -3.00 8.37 2.91
N SER A 59 -4.28 8.00 2.79
CA SER A 59 -5.39 8.81 3.29
C SER A 59 -5.33 8.99 4.81
N ALA A 60 -5.00 7.92 5.55
CA ALA A 60 -4.82 7.96 6.99
C ALA A 60 -3.63 8.87 7.37
N GLY A 61 -2.49 8.75 6.69
CA GLY A 61 -1.34 9.63 6.90
C GLY A 61 -1.68 11.11 6.69
N ILE A 62 -2.43 11.43 5.63
CA ILE A 62 -2.89 12.79 5.36
C ILE A 62 -3.84 13.29 6.46
N ALA A 63 -4.80 12.47 6.88
CA ALA A 63 -5.76 12.83 7.92
C ALA A 63 -5.06 13.12 9.25
N LEU A 64 -4.11 12.26 9.65
CA LEU A 64 -3.31 12.43 10.86
C LEU A 64 -2.45 13.68 10.80
N ALA A 65 -1.72 13.91 9.70
CA ALA A 65 -0.89 15.10 9.54
C ALA A 65 -1.70 16.41 9.67
N ARG A 66 -2.93 16.43 9.14
CA ARG A 66 -3.86 17.56 9.31
C ARG A 66 -4.27 17.77 10.76
N GLU A 67 -4.57 16.69 11.48
CA GLU A 67 -4.99 16.75 12.88
C GLU A 67 -3.88 17.31 13.79
N ILE A 68 -2.64 16.89 13.58
CA ILE A 68 -1.48 17.29 14.40
C ILE A 68 -0.83 18.61 13.93
N GLY A 69 -1.39 19.26 12.91
CA GLY A 69 -0.87 20.52 12.35
C GLY A 69 0.49 20.37 11.66
N GLN A 70 0.87 19.16 11.25
CA GLN A 70 2.08 18.94 10.47
C GLN A 70 1.86 19.39 9.01
N PRO A 71 2.78 20.16 8.43
CA PRO A 71 2.64 20.60 7.06
C PRO A 71 2.78 19.40 6.11
N LEU A 72 1.76 19.17 5.28
CA LEU A 72 1.76 18.16 4.19
C LEU A 72 2.73 18.53 3.05
N SER A 73 3.50 19.61 3.19
CA SER A 73 4.35 20.18 2.15
C SER A 73 5.42 19.22 1.63
N GLU A 74 5.80 18.20 2.40
CA GLU A 74 6.71 17.14 1.93
C GLU A 74 6.01 16.18 0.94
N LEU A 75 4.70 15.95 1.06
CA LEU A 75 3.90 15.13 0.13
C LEU A 75 3.51 15.88 -1.14
N GLU A 76 3.37 17.21 -1.07
CA GLU A 76 3.05 18.07 -2.21
C GLU A 76 4.26 18.36 -3.11
N GLN A 77 5.49 18.26 -2.57
CA GLN A 77 6.71 18.58 -3.33
C GLN A 77 7.05 17.54 -4.42
N ASP A 78 6.63 16.28 -4.25
CA ASP A 78 6.81 15.21 -5.23
C ASP A 78 5.80 15.25 -6.40
N GLN A 79 4.83 16.17 -6.36
CA GLN A 79 3.88 16.42 -7.46
C GLN A 79 4.24 17.62 -8.33
N ARG A 80 5.48 18.11 -8.30
CA ARG A 80 5.88 19.16 -9.26
C ARG A 80 5.87 18.58 -10.69
N PRO A 81 5.16 19.21 -11.65
CA PRO A 81 5.20 18.76 -13.04
C PRO A 81 6.65 18.84 -13.51
N LEU A 82 7.14 17.77 -14.15
CA LEU A 82 8.37 17.80 -14.92
C LEU A 82 8.19 18.80 -16.08
N LEU A 83 8.43 20.08 -15.80
CA LEU A 83 8.58 21.10 -16.84
C LEU A 83 9.90 20.80 -17.55
N MET A 84 9.77 20.05 -18.64
CA MET A 84 10.80 19.90 -19.66
C MET A 84 11.09 21.27 -20.27
N HIS A 85 12.34 21.73 -20.15
CA HIS A 85 12.90 22.84 -20.93
C HIS A 85 13.78 22.30 -22.05
#